data_AF-A0A956WQB8-F1
#
_entry.id   AF-A0A956WQB8-F1
#
_cell.length_a   1.000
_cell.length_b   1.000
_cell.length_c   1.000
_cell.angle_alpha   90.00
_cell.angle_beta   90.00
_cell.angle_gamma   90.00
#
_symmetry.space_group_name_H-M   'P 1'
#
loop_
_entity.id
_entity.type
_entity.pdbx_description
1 polymer ?
#
loop_
_entity_poly.entity_id
_entity_poly.type
_entity_poly.pdbx_seq_one_letter_code
_entity_poly.pdbx_strand_id
1 'polypeptide(L)'
;MALIAVLALSFLIHAEAARAERLAAPQAAPALAPRLLPITVAQPAQPAAHPPTDAACRSCHGDSDAAVVFPSGETLPVEVDLAGFDASVHGADTGVFIGCSGCHAPSRYQFPHPSIEAANLREFALTQSEACLRCHTPHLTAHPGPEGSGGFDPALSESGMAVACTDCHSAHHVQTAEAWHMPAATTVCADCHTNVGIDLTDPGALSQNVEAGLFAQKQINNDFCMGCHGPPDRAMTFPNGDIVSISIDGESLHASVHGLGNSWQALDCTDCHQNYTYPHPPLQAATARDYTIQQTELCARCHETQHEGQMSSAHAQALADGNKDAATCVDCHSAHDTPVPNEPRSRISQTCRQCHSTIFDEYAESVHGAALLAEDNPDVPTCIECHGVHNVGDPTTALFRNRSPELCAGCHADEELMSHYDISTDVFETYVDDFHGTTVTIFQSNDPNTPTNKAVCYDCHGVHDIHRVDDPDAGIKANLLETCHRCHPGATANFSDSWTGHHRPSLRDNPLMLLITIFYATVIPTTVVFLSFLVGSDIYRQMRGR
;
A
#
# COMPACT_ATOMS: atom_id res chain seq x y z
N MET A 1 0.45 43.62 51.49
CA MET A 1 -0.96 43.28 51.78
C MET A 1 -1.38 42.34 50.66
N ALA A 2 -1.19 41.02 50.79
CA ALA A 2 -1.91 40.12 51.69
C ALA A 2 -3.41 40.11 51.39
N LEU A 3 -3.90 38.89 51.08
CA LEU A 3 -5.28 38.40 51.07
C LEU A 3 -6.14 38.88 49.88
N ILE A 4 -7.00 38.11 49.22
CA ILE A 4 -7.62 36.76 49.27
C ILE A 4 -8.43 36.75 47.94
N ALA A 5 -8.56 35.73 47.08
CA ALA A 5 -9.14 34.40 47.21
C ALA A 5 -9.01 33.76 45.80
N VAL A 6 -8.44 32.56 45.62
CA VAL A 6 -9.09 31.23 45.80
C VAL A 6 -9.89 30.79 44.55
N LEU A 7 -9.51 29.60 44.05
CA LEU A 7 -10.24 28.66 43.16
C LEU A 7 -10.23 28.90 41.64
N ALA A 8 -9.23 28.35 40.95
CA ALA A 8 -9.40 27.38 39.85
C ALA A 8 -8.02 26.98 39.28
N LEU A 9 -7.91 25.72 38.85
CA LEU A 9 -6.75 25.07 38.21
C LEU A 9 -5.64 24.56 39.15
N SER A 10 -6.02 23.55 39.93
CA SER A 10 -5.11 22.48 40.36
C SER A 10 -5.81 21.15 40.08
N PHE A 11 -5.79 20.74 38.81
CA PHE A 11 -6.07 19.39 38.34
C PHE A 11 -5.04 19.09 37.24
N LEU A 12 -4.50 17.87 37.24
CA LEU A 12 -3.45 17.33 36.37
C LEU A 12 -2.00 17.48 36.87
N ILE A 13 -1.75 16.98 38.09
CA ILE A 13 -0.46 16.34 38.43
C ILE A 13 -0.81 15.07 39.21
N HIS A 14 -1.18 14.00 38.51
CA HIS A 14 -1.28 12.62 39.01
C HIS A 14 -1.17 11.69 37.81
N ALA A 15 0.04 11.21 37.52
CA ALA A 15 0.39 9.88 36.97
C ALA A 15 1.68 9.99 36.14
N GLU A 16 2.82 9.84 36.80
CA GLU A 16 4.02 9.19 36.21
C GLU A 16 5.10 9.12 37.29
N ALA A 17 4.93 8.15 38.20
CA ALA A 17 5.94 7.76 39.16
C ALA A 17 5.80 6.28 39.48
N ALA A 18 6.23 5.42 38.55
CA ALA A 18 6.66 4.05 38.88
C ALA A 18 7.32 3.38 37.67
N ARG A 19 8.67 3.32 37.68
CA ARG A 19 9.52 2.14 37.40
C ARG A 19 10.79 2.53 36.66
N ALA A 20 11.79 2.91 37.44
CA ALA A 20 13.19 2.64 37.12
C ALA A 20 13.89 2.11 38.38
N GLU A 21 14.83 1.19 38.14
CA GLU A 21 15.84 0.65 39.05
C GLU A 21 15.44 -0.51 39.98
N ARG A 22 15.98 -1.70 39.64
CA ARG A 22 16.88 -2.46 40.54
C ARG A 22 17.63 -3.55 39.77
N LEU A 23 18.93 -3.31 39.55
CA LEU A 23 19.97 -4.32 39.32
C LEU A 23 20.30 -5.00 40.66
N ALA A 24 20.36 -6.34 40.69
CA ALA A 24 21.10 -7.08 41.71
C ALA A 24 21.53 -8.47 41.18
N ALA A 25 22.81 -8.77 41.35
CA ALA A 25 23.52 -9.96 40.90
C ALA A 25 23.52 -11.08 42.00
N PRO A 26 24.22 -12.22 41.81
CA PRO A 26 23.75 -13.58 42.11
C PRO A 26 23.95 -14.00 43.58
N GLN A 27 23.15 -14.97 44.04
CA GLN A 27 23.34 -15.60 45.36
C GLN A 27 23.64 -17.10 45.26
N ALA A 28 24.61 -17.51 46.09
CA ALA A 28 25.22 -18.82 46.19
C ALA A 28 24.37 -19.85 46.96
N ALA A 29 24.67 -21.13 46.72
CA ALA A 29 24.04 -22.32 47.28
C ALA A 29 24.28 -22.54 48.78
N PRO A 30 23.37 -23.27 49.46
CA PRO A 30 23.75 -24.09 50.61
C PRO A 30 23.26 -25.56 50.57
N ALA A 31 24.22 -26.42 50.93
CA ALA A 31 24.18 -27.67 51.70
C ALA A 31 23.17 -28.82 51.43
N LEU A 32 23.77 -29.99 51.17
CA LEU A 32 23.22 -31.34 51.08
C LEU A 32 22.63 -31.85 52.42
N ALA A 33 21.48 -32.52 52.33
CA ALA A 33 21.02 -33.51 53.31
C ALA A 33 20.66 -34.83 52.57
N PRO A 34 20.92 -36.01 53.16
CA PRO A 34 20.98 -37.27 52.42
C PRO A 34 19.59 -37.86 52.25
N ARG A 35 19.23 -38.24 51.03
CA ARG A 35 18.13 -39.18 50.79
C ARG A 35 18.57 -40.30 49.85
N LEU A 36 18.40 -41.49 50.38
CA LEU A 36 18.69 -42.81 49.84
C LEU A 36 18.29 -42.96 48.37
N LEU A 37 19.18 -43.56 47.58
CA LEU A 37 18.92 -44.05 46.23
C LEU A 37 17.90 -45.20 46.28
N PRO A 38 16.70 -45.07 45.69
CA PRO A 38 16.05 -46.21 45.09
C PRO A 38 16.69 -46.43 43.72
N ILE A 39 17.11 -47.66 43.47
CA ILE A 39 17.51 -48.14 42.14
C ILE A 39 16.30 -47.95 41.23
N THR A 40 16.28 -46.89 40.43
CA THR A 40 15.36 -46.78 39.31
C THR A 40 15.87 -47.72 38.24
N VAL A 41 15.14 -48.83 38.04
CA VAL A 41 15.11 -49.49 36.74
C VAL A 41 14.79 -48.38 35.74
N ALA A 42 15.72 -48.10 34.83
CA ALA A 42 15.45 -47.18 33.74
C ALA A 42 14.19 -47.70 33.04
N GLN A 43 13.09 -46.95 33.13
CA GLN A 43 12.01 -47.11 32.17
C GLN A 43 12.66 -47.00 30.78
N PRO A 44 12.35 -47.90 29.83
CA PRO A 44 12.77 -47.67 28.46
C PRO A 44 12.28 -46.28 28.09
N ALA A 45 13.19 -45.44 27.59
CA ALA A 45 12.84 -44.13 27.08
C ALA A 45 11.62 -44.31 26.16
N GLN A 46 10.55 -43.53 26.39
CA GLN A 46 9.44 -43.51 25.46
C GLN A 46 10.03 -43.23 24.06
N PRO A 47 9.70 -44.04 23.05
CA PRO A 47 10.20 -43.81 21.71
C PRO A 47 9.86 -42.38 21.31
N ALA A 48 10.83 -41.68 20.73
CA ALA A 48 10.62 -40.32 20.23
C ALA A 48 9.39 -40.34 19.30
N ALA A 49 8.51 -39.33 19.45
CA ALA A 49 7.37 -39.16 18.57
C ALA A 49 7.89 -39.00 17.14
N HIS A 50 7.70 -40.03 16.32
CA HIS A 50 7.98 -40.01 14.90
C HIS A 50 6.66 -39.91 14.15
N PRO A 51 6.57 -39.11 13.08
CA PRO A 51 5.39 -39.14 12.21
C PRO A 51 5.24 -40.59 11.69
N PRO A 52 4.11 -41.25 11.95
CA PRO A 52 3.94 -42.64 11.51
C PRO A 52 4.01 -42.70 9.98
N THR A 53 4.67 -43.74 9.47
CA THR A 53 4.62 -44.04 8.03
C THR A 53 3.21 -44.50 7.64
N ASP A 54 2.83 -44.35 6.37
CA ASP A 54 1.56 -44.87 5.84
C ASP A 54 1.33 -46.35 6.20
N ALA A 55 2.38 -47.17 6.07
CA ALA A 55 2.37 -48.58 6.46
C ALA A 55 2.08 -48.80 7.95
N ALA A 56 2.57 -47.92 8.83
CA ALA A 56 2.28 -47.99 10.26
C ALA A 56 0.80 -47.64 10.55
N CYS A 57 0.27 -46.60 9.89
CA CYS A 57 -1.15 -46.24 10.00
C CYS A 57 -2.04 -47.40 9.56
N ARG A 58 -1.76 -47.99 8.40
CA ARG A 58 -2.50 -49.16 7.86
C ARG A 58 -2.45 -50.37 8.79
N SER A 59 -1.32 -50.62 9.45
CA SER A 59 -1.19 -51.76 10.37
C SER A 59 -2.02 -51.63 11.65
N CYS A 60 -2.34 -50.39 12.08
CA CYS A 60 -3.15 -50.15 13.27
C CYS A 60 -4.62 -49.85 12.94
N HIS A 61 -4.91 -49.25 11.80
CA HIS A 61 -6.26 -48.87 11.41
C HIS A 61 -6.94 -49.88 10.46
N GLY A 62 -6.20 -50.78 9.82
CA GLY A 62 -6.78 -51.75 8.88
C GLY A 62 -7.43 -52.98 9.50
N ASP A 63 -7.26 -53.20 10.80
CA ASP A 63 -7.83 -54.32 11.56
C ASP A 63 -7.92 -53.91 13.04
N SER A 64 -8.91 -53.08 13.37
CA SER A 64 -9.04 -52.48 14.72
C SER A 64 -10.49 -52.34 15.16
N ASP A 65 -10.82 -52.99 16.28
CA ASP A 65 -12.11 -52.82 16.97
C ASP A 65 -12.19 -51.53 17.82
N ALA A 66 -11.18 -50.66 17.79
CA ALA A 66 -11.17 -49.44 18.57
C ALA A 66 -12.16 -48.40 18.02
N ALA A 67 -12.72 -47.61 18.93
CA ALA A 67 -13.61 -46.51 18.59
C ALA A 67 -13.30 -45.29 19.45
N VAL A 68 -13.46 -44.11 18.85
CA VAL A 68 -13.46 -42.83 19.55
C VAL A 68 -14.84 -42.66 20.19
N VAL A 69 -14.89 -42.34 21.47
CA VAL A 69 -16.13 -41.99 22.17
C VAL A 69 -16.11 -40.49 22.43
N PHE A 70 -17.06 -39.76 21.85
CA PHE A 70 -17.17 -38.31 22.01
C PHE A 70 -17.83 -37.95 23.35
N PRO A 71 -17.61 -36.72 23.86
CA PRO A 71 -18.34 -36.20 25.02
C PRO A 71 -19.87 -36.28 24.89
N SER A 72 -20.41 -36.21 23.67
CA SER A 72 -21.83 -36.41 23.37
C SER A 72 -22.34 -37.84 23.63
N GLY A 73 -21.44 -38.82 23.80
CA GLY A 73 -21.76 -40.25 23.89
C GLY A 73 -21.83 -40.97 22.55
N GLU A 74 -21.67 -40.25 21.43
CA GLU A 74 -21.53 -40.85 20.11
C GLU A 74 -20.19 -41.58 19.97
N THR A 75 -20.14 -42.59 19.11
CA THR A 75 -18.93 -43.39 18.87
C THR A 75 -18.57 -43.43 17.40
N LEU A 76 -17.28 -43.27 17.07
CA LEU A 76 -16.75 -43.41 15.71
C LEU A 76 -15.72 -44.56 15.68
N PRO A 77 -15.96 -45.63 14.91
CA PRO A 77 -14.95 -46.66 14.65
C PRO A 77 -13.70 -46.04 14.02
N VAL A 78 -12.53 -46.46 14.48
CA VAL A 78 -11.24 -46.00 13.89
C VAL A 78 -10.72 -46.94 12.82
N GLU A 79 -11.43 -48.04 12.57
CA GLU A 79 -11.13 -48.96 11.47
C GLU A 79 -11.28 -48.25 10.12
N VAL A 80 -10.34 -48.50 9.22
CA VAL A 80 -10.35 -48.01 7.85
C VAL A 80 -10.38 -49.22 6.93
N ASP A 81 -11.39 -49.28 6.06
CA ASP A 81 -11.43 -50.22 4.95
C ASP A 81 -10.29 -49.89 3.97
N LEU A 82 -9.16 -50.58 4.14
CA LEU A 82 -7.98 -50.36 3.33
C LEU A 82 -8.20 -50.74 1.86
N ALA A 83 -9.05 -51.74 1.59
CA ALA A 83 -9.36 -52.13 0.22
C ALA A 83 -10.22 -51.06 -0.48
N GLY A 84 -11.19 -50.50 0.24
CA GLY A 84 -11.94 -49.32 -0.22
C GLY A 84 -11.03 -48.10 -0.41
N PHE A 85 -10.12 -47.84 0.53
CA PHE A 85 -9.18 -46.72 0.40
C PHE A 85 -8.25 -46.85 -0.81
N ASP A 86 -7.69 -48.04 -1.06
CA ASP A 86 -6.82 -48.27 -2.21
C ASP A 86 -7.55 -48.15 -3.56
N ALA A 87 -8.85 -48.49 -3.58
CA ALA A 87 -9.72 -48.29 -4.74
C ALA A 87 -10.23 -46.85 -4.91
N SER A 88 -9.99 -45.96 -3.94
CA SER A 88 -10.41 -44.56 -4.00
C SER A 88 -9.55 -43.74 -4.97
N VAL A 89 -10.01 -42.52 -5.30
CA VAL A 89 -9.26 -41.58 -6.15
C VAL A 89 -7.86 -41.24 -5.62
N HIS A 90 -7.66 -41.35 -4.31
CA HIS A 90 -6.40 -41.04 -3.62
C HIS A 90 -5.63 -42.31 -3.21
N GLY A 91 -6.14 -43.49 -3.57
CA GLY A 91 -5.59 -44.79 -3.24
C GLY A 91 -4.35 -45.18 -4.04
N ALA A 92 -3.72 -46.28 -3.65
CA ALA A 92 -2.45 -46.73 -4.24
C ALA A 92 -2.55 -47.11 -5.73
N ASP A 93 -3.76 -47.38 -6.22
CA ASP A 93 -4.02 -47.81 -7.60
C ASP A 93 -4.23 -46.64 -8.59
N THR A 94 -4.10 -45.39 -8.13
CA THR A 94 -4.26 -44.19 -8.96
C THR A 94 -2.93 -43.43 -9.17
N GLY A 95 -2.87 -42.60 -10.22
CA GLY A 95 -1.67 -41.80 -10.53
C GLY A 95 -1.35 -40.68 -9.53
N VAL A 96 -2.16 -40.50 -8.48
CA VAL A 96 -2.04 -39.47 -7.45
C VAL A 96 -2.31 -40.08 -6.08
N PHE A 97 -1.40 -40.95 -5.62
CA PHE A 97 -1.47 -41.56 -4.30
C PHE A 97 -1.27 -40.51 -3.19
N ILE A 98 -2.24 -40.39 -2.28
CA ILE A 98 -2.13 -39.60 -1.05
C ILE A 98 -2.16 -40.57 0.14
N GLY A 99 -1.01 -40.79 0.77
CA GLY A 99 -0.95 -41.61 1.99
C GLY A 99 -1.70 -40.96 3.17
N CYS A 100 -1.94 -41.72 4.24
CA CYS A 100 -2.73 -41.29 5.39
C CYS A 100 -2.29 -39.93 5.96
N SER A 101 -0.98 -39.66 6.00
CA SER A 101 -0.42 -38.41 6.54
C SER A 101 -0.66 -37.18 5.65
N GLY A 102 -1.05 -37.38 4.39
CA GLY A 102 -1.44 -36.30 3.48
C GLY A 102 -2.80 -35.70 3.86
N CYS A 103 -3.72 -36.53 4.33
CA CYS A 103 -5.03 -36.09 4.84
C CYS A 103 -5.02 -35.86 6.37
N HIS A 104 -4.27 -36.68 7.11
CA HIS A 104 -4.09 -36.60 8.55
C HIS A 104 -2.75 -35.95 8.90
N ALA A 105 -2.76 -34.62 9.06
CA ALA A 105 -1.54 -33.86 9.30
C ALA A 105 -0.72 -34.41 10.50
N PRO A 106 0.60 -34.66 10.34
CA PRO A 106 1.45 -35.21 11.40
C PRO A 106 1.63 -34.29 12.61
N SER A 107 1.25 -33.02 12.51
CA SER A 107 1.22 -32.09 13.66
C SER A 107 0.05 -32.38 14.61
N ARG A 108 -1.02 -33.03 14.14
CA ARG A 108 -2.19 -33.44 14.94
C ARG A 108 -2.19 -34.94 15.23
N TYR A 109 -1.61 -35.76 14.36
CA TYR A 109 -1.60 -37.22 14.48
C TYR A 109 -0.15 -37.75 14.56
N GLN A 110 0.41 -37.78 15.77
CA GLN A 110 1.69 -38.41 16.09
C GLN A 110 1.43 -39.63 16.95
N PHE A 111 2.21 -40.71 16.85
CA PHE A 111 2.05 -41.82 17.78
C PHE A 111 2.92 -41.62 19.04
N PRO A 112 2.38 -41.74 20.27
CA PRO A 112 0.97 -41.96 20.61
C PRO A 112 0.07 -40.74 20.34
N HIS A 113 -1.11 -40.96 19.74
CA HIS A 113 -2.00 -39.88 19.27
C HIS A 113 -2.63 -39.10 20.44
N PRO A 114 -2.72 -37.76 20.34
CA PRO A 114 -3.50 -36.98 21.29
C PRO A 114 -5.00 -37.33 21.19
N SER A 115 -5.75 -37.10 22.26
CA SER A 115 -7.20 -37.28 22.25
C SER A 115 -7.88 -36.30 21.30
N ILE A 116 -8.94 -36.74 20.64
CA ILE A 116 -9.79 -35.87 19.81
C ILE A 116 -10.58 -34.93 20.72
N GLU A 117 -10.49 -33.62 20.45
CA GLU A 117 -11.08 -32.57 21.29
C GLU A 117 -12.52 -32.17 20.87
N ALA A 118 -13.03 -32.71 19.77
CA ALA A 118 -14.38 -32.41 19.29
C ALA A 118 -15.45 -32.87 20.29
N ALA A 119 -16.50 -32.07 20.48
CA ALA A 119 -17.56 -32.36 21.46
C ALA A 119 -18.54 -33.46 20.98
N ASN A 120 -18.70 -33.61 19.66
CA ASN A 120 -19.62 -34.54 19.03
C ASN A 120 -19.14 -34.98 17.62
N LEU A 121 -19.82 -35.97 17.04
CA LEU A 121 -19.45 -36.52 15.74
C LEU A 121 -19.58 -35.49 14.60
N ARG A 122 -20.54 -34.56 14.70
CA ARG A 122 -20.78 -33.55 13.67
C ARG A 122 -19.67 -32.51 13.60
N GLU A 123 -19.27 -31.97 14.75
CA GLU A 123 -18.14 -31.06 14.88
C GLU A 123 -16.85 -31.71 14.37
N PHE A 124 -16.65 -32.99 14.69
CA PHE A 124 -15.54 -33.76 14.16
C PHE A 124 -15.59 -33.84 12.62
N ALA A 125 -16.71 -34.25 12.02
CA ALA A 125 -16.85 -34.36 10.56
C ALA A 125 -16.64 -33.03 9.81
N LEU A 126 -17.11 -31.91 10.39
CA LEU A 126 -16.89 -30.57 9.83
C LEU A 126 -15.42 -30.18 9.87
N THR A 127 -14.75 -30.40 11.01
CA THR A 127 -13.31 -30.14 11.16
C THR A 127 -12.48 -30.99 10.19
N GLN A 128 -12.87 -32.26 9.98
CA GLN A 128 -12.17 -33.12 9.04
C GLN A 128 -12.38 -32.71 7.57
N SER A 129 -13.50 -32.07 7.24
CA SER A 129 -13.76 -31.56 5.89
C SER A 129 -12.79 -30.44 5.48
N GLU A 130 -12.25 -29.69 6.45
CA GLU A 130 -11.19 -28.69 6.20
C GLU A 130 -9.91 -29.32 5.63
N ALA A 131 -9.63 -30.60 5.90
CA ALA A 131 -8.46 -31.28 5.35
C ALA A 131 -8.59 -31.45 3.83
N CYS A 132 -9.80 -31.72 3.32
CA CYS A 132 -10.08 -31.84 1.89
C CYS A 132 -9.87 -30.50 1.17
N LEU A 133 -10.26 -29.39 1.81
CA LEU A 133 -10.18 -28.03 1.25
C LEU A 133 -8.76 -27.52 1.02
N ARG A 134 -7.75 -28.19 1.59
CA ARG A 134 -6.33 -27.86 1.36
C ARG A 134 -5.86 -28.24 -0.04
N CYS A 135 -6.57 -29.15 -0.71
CA CYS A 135 -6.23 -29.62 -2.05
C CYS A 135 -7.39 -29.51 -3.04
N HIS A 136 -8.63 -29.51 -2.57
CA HIS A 136 -9.83 -29.31 -3.38
C HIS A 136 -10.38 -27.91 -3.12
N THR A 137 -10.45 -27.07 -4.16
CA THR A 137 -11.21 -25.81 -4.10
C THR A 137 -12.69 -26.13 -3.86
N PRO A 138 -13.43 -25.33 -3.07
CA PRO A 138 -14.79 -25.70 -2.71
C PRO A 138 -15.65 -25.80 -3.97
N HIS A 139 -16.23 -26.97 -4.20
CA HIS A 139 -17.47 -27.05 -4.96
C HIS A 139 -18.57 -26.46 -4.07
N LEU A 140 -19.60 -25.87 -4.69
CA LEU A 140 -20.77 -25.43 -3.95
C LEU A 140 -21.28 -26.62 -3.12
N THR A 141 -21.41 -26.47 -1.80
CA THR A 141 -22.22 -27.43 -1.04
C THR A 141 -23.63 -27.27 -1.59
N ALA A 142 -24.29 -28.38 -1.93
CA ALA A 142 -25.60 -28.36 -2.61
C ALA A 142 -26.74 -27.75 -1.76
N HIS A 143 -26.41 -27.13 -0.62
CA HIS A 143 -27.31 -26.38 0.25
C HIS A 143 -26.99 -24.89 0.16
N PRO A 144 -27.96 -24.04 -0.23
CA PRO A 144 -27.72 -22.61 -0.38
C PRO A 144 -27.39 -21.95 0.98
N GLY A 145 -26.31 -21.16 1.00
CA GLY A 145 -26.14 -20.11 2.01
C GLY A 145 -27.08 -18.92 1.75
N PRO A 146 -27.11 -17.90 2.62
CA PRO A 146 -28.07 -16.78 2.60
C PRO A 146 -28.06 -15.94 1.32
N GLU A 147 -27.02 -16.05 0.50
CA GLU A 147 -26.94 -15.38 -0.81
C GLU A 147 -27.00 -16.36 -2.01
N GLY A 148 -27.35 -17.63 -1.79
CA GLY A 148 -27.39 -18.65 -2.84
C GLY A 148 -26.00 -19.03 -3.39
N SER A 149 -24.93 -18.61 -2.72
CA SER A 149 -23.53 -18.75 -3.11
C SER A 149 -22.94 -20.14 -2.86
N GLY A 150 -23.71 -21.09 -2.31
CA GLY A 150 -23.30 -22.47 -2.00
C GLY A 150 -21.94 -22.60 -1.27
N GLY A 151 -21.50 -21.57 -0.54
CA GLY A 151 -20.22 -21.60 0.16
C GLY A 151 -20.19 -22.62 1.30
N PHE A 152 -19.01 -23.21 1.54
CA PHE A 152 -18.69 -23.92 2.77
C PHE A 152 -18.48 -22.90 3.91
N ASP A 153 -19.50 -22.11 4.25
CA ASP A 153 -19.49 -21.40 5.53
C ASP A 153 -20.27 -22.25 6.54
N PRO A 154 -19.59 -22.93 7.48
CA PRO A 154 -20.23 -23.79 8.47
C PRO A 154 -21.18 -23.02 9.41
N ALA A 155 -21.12 -21.69 9.45
CA ALA A 155 -21.97 -20.84 10.28
C ALA A 155 -23.17 -20.22 9.53
N LEU A 156 -23.22 -20.28 8.19
CA LEU A 156 -24.17 -19.54 7.36
C LEU A 156 -25.11 -20.41 6.50
N SER A 157 -25.41 -21.66 6.85
CA SER A 157 -26.46 -22.42 6.12
C SER A 157 -27.86 -21.88 6.45
N GLU A 158 -28.64 -21.44 5.46
CA GLU A 158 -30.04 -21.01 5.68
C GLU A 158 -30.93 -22.12 6.25
N SER A 159 -30.57 -23.38 5.97
CA SER A 159 -31.28 -24.55 6.48
C SER A 159 -30.91 -24.91 7.93
N GLY A 160 -29.91 -24.24 8.51
CA GLY A 160 -29.34 -24.59 9.82
C GLY A 160 -28.55 -25.91 9.82
N MET A 161 -28.38 -26.55 8.66
CA MET A 161 -27.67 -27.80 8.48
C MET A 161 -26.34 -27.52 7.74
N ALA A 162 -25.23 -27.53 8.47
CA ALA A 162 -23.88 -27.42 7.88
C ALA A 162 -23.46 -28.82 7.41
N VAL A 163 -23.34 -29.07 6.10
CA VAL A 163 -22.99 -30.37 5.50
C VAL A 163 -21.47 -30.55 5.40
N ALA A 164 -20.97 -31.71 5.83
CA ALA A 164 -19.56 -32.09 5.74
C ALA A 164 -19.29 -32.82 4.40
N CYS A 165 -18.07 -32.72 3.86
CA CYS A 165 -17.71 -33.38 2.60
C CYS A 165 -17.95 -34.90 2.66
N THR A 166 -17.72 -35.50 3.83
CA THR A 166 -17.88 -36.93 4.09
C THR A 166 -19.33 -37.39 4.14
N ASP A 167 -20.30 -36.48 4.28
CA ASP A 167 -21.73 -36.80 4.23
C ASP A 167 -22.13 -37.30 2.84
N CYS A 168 -21.36 -36.91 1.81
CA CYS A 168 -21.57 -37.33 0.43
C CYS A 168 -20.44 -38.23 -0.07
N HIS A 169 -19.19 -37.81 0.08
CA HIS A 169 -18.06 -38.44 -0.61
C HIS A 169 -17.41 -39.62 0.11
N SER A 170 -17.92 -40.04 1.28
CA SER A 170 -17.23 -40.93 2.22
C SER A 170 -15.92 -40.34 2.75
N ALA A 171 -15.44 -40.85 3.89
CA ALA A 171 -14.20 -40.38 4.52
C ALA A 171 -12.93 -41.00 3.89
N HIS A 172 -12.98 -42.29 3.57
CA HIS A 172 -11.82 -43.05 3.08
C HIS A 172 -12.08 -43.78 1.76
N HIS A 173 -13.31 -43.79 1.22
CA HIS A 173 -13.63 -44.42 -0.07
C HIS A 173 -14.23 -43.38 -1.02
N VAL A 174 -13.42 -42.39 -1.40
CA VAL A 174 -13.81 -41.28 -2.27
C VAL A 174 -13.82 -41.73 -3.73
N GLN A 175 -14.97 -41.57 -4.39
CA GLN A 175 -15.18 -41.95 -5.80
C GLN A 175 -14.65 -40.90 -6.78
N THR A 176 -14.38 -41.31 -8.03
CA THR A 176 -14.01 -40.38 -9.11
C THR A 176 -15.19 -39.46 -9.45
N ALA A 177 -14.89 -38.27 -10.00
CA ALA A 177 -15.92 -37.38 -10.52
C ALA A 177 -16.82 -38.09 -11.56
N GLU A 178 -16.24 -38.98 -12.37
CA GLU A 178 -16.98 -39.80 -13.34
C GLU A 178 -17.90 -40.82 -12.68
N ALA A 179 -17.44 -41.49 -11.62
CA ALA A 179 -18.25 -42.45 -10.85
C ALA A 179 -19.31 -41.76 -9.98
N TRP A 180 -19.11 -40.49 -9.63
CA TRP A 180 -20.06 -39.67 -8.88
C TRP A 180 -21.23 -39.15 -9.74
N HIS A 181 -21.09 -39.16 -11.07
CA HIS A 181 -22.20 -38.83 -11.97
C HIS A 181 -23.36 -39.83 -11.82
N MET A 182 -24.55 -39.41 -12.28
CA MET A 182 -25.80 -40.16 -12.26
C MET A 182 -25.57 -41.66 -12.55
N PRO A 183 -26.06 -42.60 -11.69
CA PRO A 183 -27.07 -42.43 -10.64
C PRO A 183 -26.52 -42.26 -9.20
N ALA A 184 -25.20 -42.28 -8.98
CA ALA A 184 -24.63 -42.34 -7.63
C ALA A 184 -24.95 -41.10 -6.77
N ALA A 185 -24.74 -39.89 -7.29
CA ALA A 185 -25.10 -38.65 -6.59
C ALA A 185 -26.61 -38.57 -6.26
N THR A 186 -27.48 -39.02 -7.17
CA THR A 186 -28.94 -39.03 -6.96
C THR A 186 -29.33 -39.90 -5.78
N THR A 187 -28.72 -41.07 -5.63
CA THR A 187 -28.98 -41.98 -4.51
C THR A 187 -28.58 -41.32 -3.18
N VAL A 188 -27.39 -40.73 -3.10
CA VAL A 188 -26.94 -40.06 -1.87
C VAL A 188 -27.83 -38.89 -1.46
N CYS A 189 -28.23 -38.05 -2.43
CA CYS A 189 -29.16 -36.95 -2.16
C CYS A 189 -30.56 -37.47 -1.76
N ALA A 190 -31.08 -38.48 -2.45
CA ALA A 190 -32.40 -39.04 -2.18
C ALA A 190 -32.48 -39.73 -0.81
N ASP A 191 -31.44 -40.43 -0.39
CA ASP A 191 -31.36 -41.10 0.90
C ASP A 191 -31.42 -40.10 2.06
N CYS A 192 -30.64 -39.01 1.96
CA CYS A 192 -30.63 -37.95 2.98
C CYS A 192 -31.96 -37.17 3.03
N HIS A 193 -32.52 -36.83 1.87
CA HIS A 193 -33.74 -36.02 1.78
C HIS A 193 -35.02 -36.79 2.11
N THR A 194 -35.09 -38.08 1.78
CA THR A 194 -36.22 -38.95 2.15
C THR A 194 -36.37 -39.03 3.67
N ASN A 195 -35.24 -39.06 4.40
CA ASN A 195 -35.22 -39.08 5.87
C ASN A 195 -35.76 -37.79 6.52
N VAL A 196 -35.79 -36.67 5.78
CA VAL A 196 -36.37 -35.39 6.22
C VAL A 196 -37.69 -35.05 5.51
N GLY A 197 -38.29 -36.01 4.80
CA GLY A 197 -39.60 -35.87 4.17
C GLY A 197 -39.61 -35.12 2.83
N ILE A 198 -38.44 -34.98 2.19
CA ILE A 198 -38.28 -34.36 0.86
C ILE A 198 -38.01 -35.49 -0.15
N ASP A 199 -38.94 -35.69 -1.10
CA ASP A 199 -38.79 -36.72 -2.13
C ASP A 199 -38.00 -36.19 -3.33
N LEU A 200 -36.71 -36.54 -3.41
CA LEU A 200 -35.83 -36.20 -4.54
C LEU A 200 -35.77 -37.30 -5.62
N THR A 201 -36.69 -38.28 -5.60
CA THR A 201 -36.63 -39.45 -6.49
C THR A 201 -37.07 -39.20 -7.95
N ASP A 202 -37.47 -37.98 -8.33
CA ASP A 202 -37.69 -37.62 -9.74
C ASP A 202 -36.35 -37.31 -10.43
N PRO A 203 -35.83 -38.22 -11.29
CA PRO A 203 -34.54 -38.04 -11.94
C PRO A 203 -34.54 -36.84 -12.89
N GLY A 204 -35.71 -36.42 -13.40
CA GLY A 204 -35.84 -35.29 -14.31
C GLY A 204 -35.64 -33.94 -13.64
N ALA A 205 -36.16 -33.77 -12.42
CA ALA A 205 -36.03 -32.53 -11.65
C ALA A 205 -34.61 -32.32 -11.09
N LEU A 206 -33.94 -33.39 -10.66
CA LEU A 206 -32.55 -33.31 -10.18
C LEU A 206 -31.57 -33.04 -11.33
N SER A 207 -31.75 -33.71 -12.48
CA SER A 207 -30.91 -33.50 -13.66
C SER A 207 -31.00 -32.07 -14.20
N GLN A 208 -32.19 -31.45 -14.16
CA GLN A 208 -32.36 -30.04 -14.55
C GLN A 208 -31.64 -29.07 -13.61
N ASN A 209 -31.65 -29.32 -12.29
CA ASN A 209 -30.92 -28.46 -11.33
C ASN A 209 -29.40 -28.62 -11.47
N VAL A 210 -28.92 -29.84 -11.71
CA VAL A 210 -27.51 -30.12 -12.01
C VAL A 210 -27.05 -29.47 -13.32
N GLU A 211 -27.84 -29.57 -14.39
CA GLU A 211 -27.60 -28.88 -15.67
C GLU A 211 -27.70 -27.34 -15.54
N ALA A 212 -28.54 -26.85 -14.64
CA ALA A 212 -28.70 -25.42 -14.34
C ALA A 212 -27.60 -24.82 -13.44
N GLY A 213 -26.58 -25.60 -13.08
CA GLY A 213 -25.37 -25.08 -12.45
C GLY A 213 -25.14 -25.48 -11.00
N LEU A 214 -25.89 -26.45 -10.44
CA LEU A 214 -25.68 -26.98 -9.08
C LEU A 214 -24.25 -27.53 -8.85
N PHE A 215 -23.49 -27.82 -9.91
CA PHE A 215 -22.08 -28.21 -9.88
C PHE A 215 -21.17 -27.44 -10.85
N ALA A 216 -21.68 -26.44 -11.56
CA ALA A 216 -21.04 -25.93 -12.79
C ALA A 216 -20.54 -24.48 -12.72
N GLN A 217 -20.33 -23.90 -11.54
CA GLN A 217 -19.65 -22.61 -11.44
C GLN A 217 -18.22 -22.78 -10.94
N LYS A 218 -17.31 -22.94 -11.90
CA LYS A 218 -15.89 -22.70 -11.72
C LYS A 218 -15.74 -21.21 -11.38
N GLN A 219 -15.76 -20.87 -10.10
CA GLN A 219 -15.51 -19.49 -9.67
C GLN A 219 -14.09 -19.12 -10.12
N ILE A 220 -13.98 -18.23 -11.11
CA ILE A 220 -12.71 -17.64 -11.51
C ILE A 220 -12.36 -16.64 -10.41
N ASN A 221 -11.55 -17.07 -9.46
CA ASN A 221 -11.06 -16.25 -8.35
C ASN A 221 -9.56 -16.00 -8.48
N ASN A 222 -8.98 -15.23 -7.56
CA ASN A 222 -7.56 -14.90 -7.56
C ASN A 222 -6.67 -16.14 -7.60
N ASP A 223 -6.98 -17.16 -6.79
CA ASP A 223 -6.21 -18.41 -6.74
C ASP A 223 -6.21 -19.15 -8.10
N PHE A 224 -7.32 -19.11 -8.83
CA PHE A 224 -7.40 -19.70 -10.16
C PHE A 224 -6.43 -19.02 -11.15
N CYS A 225 -6.41 -17.69 -11.16
CA CYS A 225 -5.47 -16.91 -11.99
C CYS A 225 -4.03 -17.20 -11.58
N MET A 226 -3.76 -17.20 -10.26
CA MET A 226 -2.43 -17.48 -9.69
C MET A 226 -1.96 -18.92 -9.92
N GLY A 227 -2.84 -19.88 -10.18
CA GLY A 227 -2.42 -21.22 -10.60
C GLY A 227 -1.60 -21.24 -11.89
N CYS A 228 -1.90 -20.31 -12.81
CA CYS A 228 -1.19 -20.16 -14.09
C CYS A 228 -0.17 -19.01 -14.06
N HIS A 229 -0.53 -17.90 -13.42
CA HIS A 229 0.28 -16.67 -13.36
C HIS A 229 1.19 -16.58 -12.14
N GLY A 230 1.01 -17.40 -11.11
CA GLY A 230 1.88 -17.42 -9.93
C GLY A 230 3.25 -18.08 -10.14
N PRO A 231 3.38 -19.20 -10.89
CA PRO A 231 4.68 -19.82 -11.12
C PRO A 231 5.68 -18.86 -11.78
N PRO A 232 6.96 -18.86 -11.38
CA PRO A 232 7.98 -18.02 -11.99
C PRO A 232 8.28 -18.44 -13.44
N ASP A 233 9.01 -17.60 -14.16
CA ASP A 233 9.48 -17.84 -15.52
C ASP A 233 8.37 -18.07 -16.57
N ARG A 234 7.17 -17.55 -16.31
CA ARG A 234 6.11 -17.48 -17.32
C ARG A 234 6.24 -16.17 -18.07
N ALA A 235 6.31 -16.26 -19.39
CA ALA A 235 6.36 -15.10 -20.25
C ALA A 235 5.45 -15.27 -21.46
N MET A 236 5.01 -14.13 -21.98
CA MET A 236 4.37 -14.04 -23.28
C MET A 236 5.31 -13.34 -24.27
N THR A 237 5.13 -13.64 -25.56
CA THR A 237 5.85 -12.97 -26.63
C THR A 237 4.87 -12.20 -27.51
N PHE A 238 5.13 -10.91 -27.69
CA PHE A 238 4.35 -10.03 -28.57
C PHE A 238 4.74 -10.24 -30.04
N PRO A 239 3.90 -9.84 -31.01
CA PRO A 239 4.18 -9.99 -32.43
C PRO A 239 5.51 -9.39 -32.91
N ASN A 240 5.97 -8.32 -32.28
CA ASN A 240 7.26 -7.68 -32.58
C ASN A 240 8.47 -8.40 -31.98
N GLY A 241 8.25 -9.42 -31.13
CA GLY A 241 9.29 -10.17 -30.44
C GLY A 241 9.54 -9.74 -28.99
N ASP A 242 8.84 -8.74 -28.45
CA ASP A 242 8.99 -8.38 -27.04
C ASP A 242 8.58 -9.56 -26.16
N ILE A 243 9.37 -9.84 -25.12
CA ILE A 243 9.08 -10.88 -24.14
C ILE A 243 8.76 -10.19 -22.82
N VAL A 244 7.57 -10.43 -22.29
CA VAL A 244 7.11 -9.87 -21.00
C VAL A 244 6.76 -11.00 -20.06
N SER A 245 7.24 -10.90 -18.82
CA SER A 245 6.83 -11.81 -17.75
C SER A 245 5.33 -11.67 -17.50
N ILE A 246 4.62 -12.79 -17.51
CA ILE A 246 3.23 -12.88 -17.04
C ILE A 246 3.16 -13.51 -15.65
N SER A 247 4.31 -13.80 -15.04
CA SER A 247 4.40 -14.24 -13.66
C SER A 247 4.09 -13.09 -12.72
N ILE A 248 3.24 -13.33 -11.73
CA ILE A 248 2.84 -12.40 -10.67
C ILE A 248 3.34 -12.99 -9.35
N ASP A 249 4.07 -12.19 -8.58
CA ASP A 249 4.48 -12.57 -7.24
C ASP A 249 3.31 -12.34 -6.26
N GLY A 250 2.81 -13.44 -5.68
CA GLY A 250 1.63 -13.38 -4.80
C GLY A 250 1.86 -12.58 -3.52
N GLU A 251 3.10 -12.58 -2.99
CA GLU A 251 3.45 -11.81 -1.79
C GLU A 251 3.46 -10.30 -2.10
N SER A 252 4.08 -9.89 -3.20
CA SER A 252 4.10 -8.50 -3.66
C SER A 252 2.70 -7.99 -4.00
N LEU A 253 1.85 -8.82 -4.62
CA LEU A 253 0.45 -8.46 -4.88
C LEU A 253 -0.34 -8.26 -3.58
N HIS A 254 -0.15 -9.15 -2.60
CA HIS A 254 -0.79 -9.03 -1.29
C HIS A 254 -0.34 -7.77 -0.54
N ALA A 255 0.94 -7.39 -0.67
CA ALA A 255 1.49 -6.19 -0.06
C ALA A 255 1.08 -4.88 -0.78
N SER A 256 0.54 -4.96 -2.00
CA SER A 256 0.11 -3.79 -2.76
C SER A 256 -1.11 -3.10 -2.13
N VAL A 257 -1.37 -1.86 -2.53
CA VAL A 257 -2.57 -1.10 -2.09
C VAL A 257 -3.90 -1.71 -2.53
N HIS A 258 -3.90 -2.66 -3.48
CA HIS A 258 -5.10 -3.40 -3.90
C HIS A 258 -5.08 -4.87 -3.44
N GLY A 259 -4.08 -5.27 -2.65
CA GLY A 259 -3.94 -6.61 -2.11
C GLY A 259 -4.96 -6.95 -1.01
N LEU A 260 -5.13 -8.23 -0.74
CA LEU A 260 -5.96 -8.72 0.36
C LEU A 260 -5.33 -8.35 1.72
N GLY A 261 -6.13 -8.12 2.75
CA GLY A 261 -5.65 -8.03 4.14
C GLY A 261 -5.07 -6.68 4.58
N ASN A 262 -5.17 -5.62 3.77
CA ASN A 262 -4.84 -4.26 4.16
C ASN A 262 -6.12 -3.41 4.41
N SER A 263 -5.94 -2.17 4.88
CA SER A 263 -7.05 -1.22 5.11
C SER A 263 -7.54 -0.52 3.85
N TRP A 264 -6.91 -0.80 2.70
CA TRP A 264 -7.30 -0.29 1.40
C TRP A 264 -8.32 -1.26 0.75
N GLN A 265 -8.97 -0.85 -0.33
CA GLN A 265 -9.96 -1.69 -0.99
C GLN A 265 -9.27 -2.84 -1.71
N ALA A 266 -9.40 -4.05 -1.17
CA ALA A 266 -8.93 -5.26 -1.83
C ALA A 266 -9.70 -5.50 -3.13
N LEU A 267 -8.98 -5.86 -4.19
CA LEU A 267 -9.55 -6.17 -5.50
C LEU A 267 -9.21 -7.60 -5.92
N ASP A 268 -10.17 -8.24 -6.59
CA ASP A 268 -9.93 -9.47 -7.32
C ASP A 268 -9.34 -9.20 -8.70
N CYS A 269 -8.64 -10.18 -9.26
CA CYS A 269 -8.08 -10.13 -10.62
C CYS A 269 -9.15 -9.71 -11.61
N THR A 270 -10.38 -10.23 -11.46
CA THR A 270 -11.52 -9.94 -12.33
C THR A 270 -12.04 -8.52 -12.20
N ASP A 271 -11.79 -7.80 -11.12
CA ASP A 271 -12.21 -6.40 -10.98
C ASP A 271 -11.44 -5.50 -11.96
N CYS A 272 -10.15 -5.79 -12.13
CA CYS A 272 -9.32 -5.18 -13.17
C CYS A 272 -9.53 -5.87 -14.53
N HIS A 273 -9.37 -7.20 -14.57
CA HIS A 273 -9.40 -8.05 -15.76
C HIS A 273 -10.80 -8.59 -16.10
N GLN A 274 -11.78 -7.71 -16.25
CA GLN A 274 -13.22 -8.05 -16.37
C GLN A 274 -13.62 -8.92 -17.59
N ASN A 275 -12.76 -9.02 -18.62
CA ASN A 275 -13.08 -9.73 -19.87
C ASN A 275 -12.25 -11.01 -20.08
N TYR A 276 -11.56 -11.50 -19.05
CA TYR A 276 -10.78 -12.73 -19.14
C TYR A 276 -11.61 -13.90 -18.63
N THR A 277 -12.35 -14.56 -19.53
CA THR A 277 -12.94 -15.88 -19.29
C THR A 277 -11.94 -16.96 -19.70
N TYR A 278 -11.75 -18.03 -18.94
CA TYR A 278 -10.83 -19.10 -19.35
C TYR A 278 -11.52 -20.12 -20.28
N PRO A 279 -10.88 -20.52 -21.40
CA PRO A 279 -9.61 -20.01 -21.94
C PRO A 279 -9.76 -18.59 -22.50
N HIS A 280 -8.86 -17.67 -22.11
CA HIS A 280 -8.97 -16.26 -22.50
C HIS A 280 -8.36 -16.02 -23.89
N PRO A 281 -8.96 -15.12 -24.69
CA PRO A 281 -8.47 -14.84 -26.04
C PRO A 281 -7.02 -14.29 -26.01
N PRO A 282 -6.26 -14.47 -27.11
CA PRO A 282 -4.92 -13.91 -27.22
C PRO A 282 -4.96 -12.38 -27.24
N LEU A 283 -3.92 -11.76 -26.69
CA LEU A 283 -3.76 -10.30 -26.71
C LEU A 283 -3.58 -9.80 -28.15
N GLN A 284 -4.21 -8.66 -28.45
CA GLN A 284 -4.22 -8.07 -29.81
C GLN A 284 -3.19 -6.96 -30.00
N ALA A 285 -2.48 -6.56 -28.93
CA ALA A 285 -1.47 -5.51 -29.01
C ALA A 285 -0.24 -5.96 -29.82
N ALA A 286 0.30 -5.05 -30.63
CA ALA A 286 1.44 -5.33 -31.50
C ALA A 286 2.78 -5.41 -30.74
N THR A 287 2.89 -4.65 -29.65
CA THR A 287 4.09 -4.52 -28.82
C THR A 287 3.73 -4.51 -27.34
N ALA A 288 4.69 -4.82 -26.47
CA ALA A 288 4.48 -4.71 -25.03
C ALA A 288 4.11 -3.28 -24.61
N ARG A 289 4.77 -2.28 -25.23
CA ARG A 289 4.52 -0.87 -24.91
C ARG A 289 3.12 -0.42 -25.31
N ASP A 290 2.64 -0.83 -26.48
CA ASP A 290 1.27 -0.52 -26.92
C ASP A 290 0.24 -1.12 -25.97
N TYR A 291 0.50 -2.31 -25.42
CA TYR A 291 -0.35 -2.92 -24.41
C TYR A 291 -0.37 -2.08 -23.13
N THR A 292 0.79 -1.73 -22.58
CA THR A 292 0.91 -0.88 -21.39
C THR A 292 0.13 0.44 -21.53
N ILE A 293 0.24 1.10 -22.69
CA ILE A 293 -0.49 2.35 -22.97
C ILE A 293 -2.00 2.11 -22.98
N GLN A 294 -2.47 1.05 -23.64
CA GLN A 294 -3.90 0.69 -23.70
C GLN A 294 -4.49 0.38 -22.32
N GLN A 295 -3.69 -0.17 -21.40
CA GLN A 295 -4.15 -0.52 -20.07
C GLN A 295 -4.31 0.70 -19.13
N THR A 296 -3.89 1.91 -19.52
CA THR A 296 -4.04 3.14 -18.71
C THR A 296 -5.51 3.41 -18.34
N GLU A 297 -6.44 3.16 -19.27
CA GLU A 297 -7.89 3.36 -19.09
C GLU A 297 -8.49 2.44 -18.01
N LEU A 298 -7.82 1.34 -17.69
CA LEU A 298 -8.29 0.39 -16.66
C LEU A 298 -8.37 1.07 -15.29
N CYS A 299 -7.39 1.91 -14.97
CA CYS A 299 -7.29 2.64 -13.71
C CYS A 299 -8.36 3.74 -13.61
N ALA A 300 -8.68 4.39 -14.74
CA ALA A 300 -9.62 5.52 -14.82
C ALA A 300 -11.03 5.18 -14.35
N ARG A 301 -11.42 3.90 -14.41
CA ARG A 301 -12.74 3.41 -13.96
C ARG A 301 -12.99 3.62 -12.46
N CYS A 302 -11.93 3.69 -11.66
CA CYS A 302 -12.00 3.93 -10.22
C CYS A 302 -11.25 5.21 -9.82
N HIS A 303 -10.16 5.54 -10.51
CA HIS A 303 -9.29 6.68 -10.24
C HIS A 303 -9.49 7.81 -11.26
N GLU A 304 -10.75 8.23 -11.45
CA GLU A 304 -11.13 9.24 -12.45
C GLU A 304 -10.35 10.55 -12.27
N THR A 305 -10.29 11.08 -11.05
CA THR A 305 -9.59 12.34 -10.77
C THR A 305 -8.08 12.26 -11.05
N GLN A 306 -7.45 11.13 -10.70
CA GLN A 306 -6.03 10.93 -10.97
C GLN A 306 -5.77 10.78 -12.47
N HIS A 307 -6.66 10.09 -13.18
CA HIS A 307 -6.62 9.97 -14.62
C HIS A 307 -6.77 11.32 -15.32
N GLU A 308 -7.76 12.14 -14.94
CA GLU A 308 -7.91 13.51 -15.46
C GLU A 308 -6.66 14.36 -15.23
N GLY A 309 -6.05 14.24 -14.04
CA GLY A 309 -4.77 14.86 -13.73
C GLY A 309 -3.67 14.42 -14.70
N GLN A 310 -3.52 13.10 -14.90
CA GLN A 310 -2.53 12.51 -15.82
C GLN A 310 -2.71 13.00 -17.24
N MET A 311 -3.95 13.09 -17.73
CA MET A 311 -4.25 13.55 -19.09
C MET A 311 -3.86 15.02 -19.32
N SER A 312 -3.71 15.81 -18.25
CA SER A 312 -3.23 17.20 -18.31
C SER A 312 -1.72 17.36 -18.11
N SER A 313 -0.98 16.25 -17.92
CA SER A 313 0.45 16.26 -17.63
C SER A 313 1.33 16.40 -18.88
N ALA A 314 2.58 16.79 -18.67
CA ALA A 314 3.62 16.80 -19.68
C ALA A 314 3.85 15.40 -20.30
N HIS A 315 3.67 14.34 -19.51
CA HIS A 315 3.77 12.96 -20.02
C HIS A 315 2.63 12.61 -20.97
N ALA A 316 1.38 12.96 -20.64
CA ALA A 316 0.26 12.73 -21.53
C ALA A 316 0.37 13.55 -22.82
N GLN A 317 0.84 14.80 -22.72
CA GLN A 317 1.11 15.63 -23.90
C GLN A 317 2.18 14.99 -24.80
N ALA A 318 3.31 14.55 -24.22
CA ALA A 318 4.35 13.86 -24.97
C ALA A 318 3.85 12.56 -25.64
N LEU A 319 3.00 11.80 -24.94
CA LEU A 319 2.37 10.61 -25.49
C LEU A 319 1.45 10.94 -26.68
N ALA A 320 0.65 12.01 -26.56
CA ALA A 320 -0.23 12.50 -27.62
C ALA A 320 0.56 13.00 -28.84
N ASP A 321 1.75 13.57 -28.63
CA ASP A 321 2.68 13.99 -29.68
C ASP A 321 3.42 12.80 -30.34
N GLY A 322 3.14 11.57 -29.90
CA GLY A 322 3.65 10.33 -30.49
C GLY A 322 4.87 9.75 -29.79
N ASN A 323 5.33 10.34 -28.69
CA ASN A 323 6.39 9.77 -27.87
C ASN A 323 5.83 8.62 -27.02
N LYS A 324 5.94 7.39 -27.53
CA LYS A 324 5.49 6.21 -26.81
C LYS A 324 6.29 5.93 -25.54
N ASP A 325 7.47 6.51 -25.34
CA ASP A 325 8.28 6.33 -24.13
C ASP A 325 7.81 7.20 -22.96
N ALA A 326 6.83 8.09 -23.18
CA ALA A 326 6.27 8.94 -22.13
C ALA A 326 5.48 8.12 -21.11
N ALA A 327 5.66 8.41 -19.81
CA ALA A 327 5.17 7.58 -18.71
C ALA A 327 3.62 7.53 -18.61
N THR A 328 3.10 6.34 -18.31
CA THR A 328 1.70 6.06 -17.95
C THR A 328 1.59 5.61 -16.49
N CYS A 329 0.38 5.26 -16.03
CA CYS A 329 0.13 4.90 -14.63
C CYS A 329 1.08 3.81 -14.11
N VAL A 330 1.25 2.73 -14.89
CA VAL A 330 2.02 1.57 -14.46
C VAL A 330 3.53 1.77 -14.58
N ASP A 331 3.99 2.79 -15.31
CA ASP A 331 5.42 3.17 -15.32
C ASP A 331 5.84 3.76 -13.97
N CYS A 332 4.90 4.36 -13.23
CA CYS A 332 5.16 4.93 -11.90
C CYS A 332 4.68 4.04 -10.75
N HIS A 333 3.52 3.41 -10.89
CA HIS A 333 2.84 2.67 -9.82
C HIS A 333 2.98 1.15 -9.95
N SER A 334 3.53 0.64 -11.05
CA SER A 334 3.47 -0.77 -11.44
C SER A 334 2.02 -1.32 -11.52
N ALA A 335 1.85 -2.50 -12.10
CA ALA A 335 0.54 -3.08 -12.36
C ALA A 335 0.01 -3.96 -11.21
N HIS A 336 0.88 -4.70 -10.54
CA HIS A 336 0.49 -5.74 -9.56
C HIS A 336 1.18 -5.64 -8.21
N ASP A 337 2.06 -4.67 -7.99
CA ASP A 337 2.82 -4.45 -6.74
C ASP A 337 2.84 -2.96 -6.37
N THR A 338 1.72 -2.27 -6.61
CA THR A 338 1.62 -0.84 -6.34
C THR A 338 1.88 -0.52 -4.87
N PRO A 339 2.93 0.27 -4.58
CA PRO A 339 3.35 0.55 -3.22
C PRO A 339 2.38 1.46 -2.49
N VAL A 340 2.44 1.41 -1.15
CA VAL A 340 1.77 2.40 -0.30
C VAL A 340 2.27 3.81 -0.66
N PRO A 341 1.36 4.79 -0.83
CA PRO A 341 1.76 6.16 -1.16
C PRO A 341 2.70 6.73 -0.11
N ASN A 342 3.73 7.46 -0.56
CA ASN A 342 4.70 8.16 0.30
C ASN A 342 5.55 7.25 1.21
N GLU A 343 5.61 5.93 0.96
CA GLU A 343 6.39 4.99 1.76
C GLU A 343 7.30 4.08 0.91
N PRO A 344 8.62 4.04 1.18
CA PRO A 344 9.37 5.14 1.78
C PRO A 344 9.28 6.38 0.87
N ARG A 345 9.31 7.59 1.45
CA ARG A 345 9.14 8.85 0.69
C ARG A 345 10.17 9.00 -0.44
N SER A 346 11.40 8.53 -0.22
CA SER A 346 12.46 8.50 -1.23
C SER A 346 12.14 7.66 -2.48
N ARG A 347 11.19 6.73 -2.41
CA ARG A 347 10.73 5.94 -3.56
C ARG A 347 10.18 6.83 -4.67
N ILE A 348 9.55 7.96 -4.33
CA ILE A 348 8.99 8.89 -5.31
C ILE A 348 10.08 9.38 -6.28
N SER A 349 11.18 9.90 -5.74
CA SER A 349 12.31 10.38 -6.57
C SER A 349 13.00 9.23 -7.31
N GLN A 350 13.07 8.03 -6.71
CA GLN A 350 13.62 6.84 -7.37
C GLN A 350 12.78 6.37 -8.57
N THR A 351 11.47 6.54 -8.53
CA THR A 351 10.59 6.26 -9.67
C THR A 351 10.92 7.21 -10.83
N CYS A 352 11.05 8.51 -10.56
CA CYS A 352 11.41 9.50 -11.58
C CYS A 352 12.80 9.21 -12.20
N ARG A 353 13.76 8.72 -11.39
CA ARG A 353 15.11 8.35 -11.83
C ARG A 353 15.13 7.36 -12.99
N GLN A 354 14.14 6.46 -13.08
CA GLN A 354 14.13 5.40 -14.09
C GLN A 354 14.21 5.96 -15.52
N CYS A 355 13.66 7.16 -15.74
CA CYS A 355 13.73 7.87 -17.02
C CYS A 355 14.53 9.19 -16.92
N HIS A 356 14.53 9.86 -15.77
CA HIS A 356 15.18 11.16 -15.55
C HIS A 356 16.47 11.04 -14.74
N SER A 357 17.29 10.03 -15.02
CA SER A 357 18.48 9.69 -14.23
C SER A 357 19.48 10.85 -14.11
N THR A 358 19.78 11.56 -15.21
CA THR A 358 20.71 12.70 -15.20
C THR A 358 20.25 13.79 -14.23
N ILE A 359 18.96 14.12 -14.26
CA ILE A 359 18.38 15.14 -13.37
C ILE A 359 18.31 14.63 -11.93
N PHE A 360 17.99 13.35 -11.75
CA PHE A 360 18.00 12.73 -10.42
C PHE A 360 19.39 12.78 -9.79
N ASP A 361 20.46 12.56 -10.56
CA ASP A 361 21.82 12.58 -10.04
C ASP A 361 22.20 14.00 -9.56
N GLU A 362 21.79 15.07 -10.27
CA GLU A 362 21.91 16.46 -9.79
C GLU A 362 21.10 16.70 -8.51
N TYR A 363 19.83 16.27 -8.50
CA TYR A 363 18.96 16.36 -7.33
C TYR A 363 19.56 15.66 -6.11
N ALA A 364 20.13 14.48 -6.28
CA ALA A 364 20.72 13.71 -5.19
C ALA A 364 21.92 14.42 -4.53
N GLU A 365 22.61 15.30 -5.26
CA GLU A 365 23.72 16.12 -4.74
C GLU A 365 23.25 17.45 -4.11
N SER A 366 22.00 17.86 -4.36
CA SER A 366 21.41 19.04 -3.72
C SER A 366 21.15 18.86 -2.24
N VAL A 367 20.93 19.96 -1.52
CA VAL A 367 20.57 19.93 -0.09
C VAL A 367 19.25 19.21 0.17
N HIS A 368 18.28 19.28 -0.75
CA HIS A 368 17.00 18.60 -0.62
C HIS A 368 17.15 17.10 -0.88
N GLY A 369 17.79 16.71 -1.98
CA GLY A 369 17.96 15.29 -2.30
C GLY A 369 18.91 14.57 -1.37
N ALA A 370 20.00 15.21 -0.94
CA ALA A 370 20.91 14.64 0.06
C ALA A 370 20.19 14.36 1.39
N ALA A 371 19.40 15.32 1.88
CA ALA A 371 18.61 15.13 3.10
C ALA A 371 17.54 14.02 2.95
N LEU A 372 16.84 13.96 1.80
CA LEU A 372 15.84 12.91 1.55
C LEU A 372 16.49 11.52 1.48
N LEU A 373 17.59 11.39 0.75
CA LEU A 373 18.15 10.10 0.39
C LEU A 373 19.12 9.56 1.44
N ALA A 374 19.88 10.43 2.11
CA ALA A 374 20.89 10.03 3.09
C ALA A 374 20.38 10.10 4.54
N GLU A 375 19.46 11.02 4.84
CA GLU A 375 18.97 11.26 6.20
C GLU A 375 17.52 10.80 6.41
N ASP A 376 16.82 10.35 5.35
CA ASP A 376 15.39 10.00 5.35
C ASP A 376 14.51 11.14 5.91
N ASN A 377 14.93 12.39 5.66
CA ASN A 377 14.24 13.57 6.15
C ASN A 377 12.93 13.78 5.37
N PRO A 378 11.75 13.76 6.01
CA PRO A 378 10.48 13.94 5.31
C PRO A 378 10.18 15.40 4.96
N ASP A 379 10.88 16.36 5.59
CA ASP A 379 10.63 17.81 5.49
C ASP A 379 11.15 18.45 4.20
N VAL A 380 11.80 17.66 3.34
CA VAL A 380 12.35 18.11 2.06
C VAL A 380 11.47 17.67 0.89
N PRO A 381 11.47 18.44 -0.21
CA PRO A 381 10.68 18.12 -1.39
C PRO A 381 11.28 16.93 -2.16
N THR A 382 10.40 16.11 -2.72
CA THR A 382 10.70 15.16 -3.80
C THR A 382 10.35 15.81 -5.15
N CYS A 383 10.44 15.07 -6.25
CA CYS A 383 10.09 15.58 -7.58
C CYS A 383 8.63 16.08 -7.67
N ILE A 384 7.70 15.45 -6.95
CA ILE A 384 6.27 15.75 -7.09
C ILE A 384 5.82 17.00 -6.34
N GLU A 385 6.57 17.46 -5.35
CA GLU A 385 6.27 18.72 -4.64
C GLU A 385 6.43 19.94 -5.55
N CYS A 386 7.38 19.89 -6.49
CA CYS A 386 7.58 20.97 -7.46
C CYS A 386 6.84 20.74 -8.77
N HIS A 387 6.83 19.50 -9.28
CA HIS A 387 6.25 19.21 -10.60
C HIS A 387 4.77 18.83 -10.56
N GLY A 388 4.22 18.46 -9.40
CA GLY A 388 2.88 17.88 -9.28
C GLY A 388 2.91 16.35 -9.31
N VAL A 389 1.80 15.74 -8.89
CA VAL A 389 1.73 14.28 -8.67
C VAL A 389 1.23 13.57 -9.92
N HIS A 390 -0.08 13.64 -10.17
CA HIS A 390 -0.69 13.09 -11.39
C HIS A 390 -0.76 14.12 -12.50
N ASN A 391 -0.68 15.41 -12.18
CA ASN A 391 -0.71 16.53 -13.13
C ASN A 391 0.69 17.11 -13.35
N VAL A 392 1.69 16.25 -13.59
CA VAL A 392 3.10 16.62 -13.75
C VAL A 392 3.22 17.74 -14.79
N GLY A 393 3.53 18.96 -14.34
CA GLY A 393 3.55 20.16 -15.17
C GLY A 393 4.80 20.23 -16.05
N ASP A 394 4.64 20.83 -17.24
CA ASP A 394 5.78 21.10 -18.12
C ASP A 394 6.64 22.26 -17.56
N PRO A 395 7.88 21.99 -17.13
CA PRO A 395 8.73 22.97 -16.49
C PRO A 395 9.25 24.05 -17.45
N THR A 396 9.07 23.88 -18.77
CA THR A 396 9.52 24.83 -19.79
C THR A 396 8.51 25.95 -20.06
N THR A 397 7.30 25.83 -19.49
CA THR A 397 6.22 26.80 -19.71
C THR A 397 6.41 28.08 -18.91
N ALA A 398 5.94 29.20 -19.47
CA ALA A 398 5.84 30.46 -18.74
C ALA A 398 4.96 30.34 -17.50
N LEU A 399 3.91 29.52 -17.56
CA LEU A 399 3.03 29.23 -16.44
C LEU A 399 3.79 28.63 -15.26
N PHE A 400 4.61 27.60 -15.51
CA PHE A 400 5.42 26.96 -14.47
C PHE A 400 6.43 27.95 -13.88
N ARG A 401 7.13 28.70 -14.74
CA ARG A 401 8.08 29.73 -14.31
C ARG A 401 7.43 30.79 -13.41
N ASN A 402 6.29 31.34 -13.84
CA ASN A 402 5.59 32.40 -13.11
C ASN A 402 4.98 31.92 -11.79
N ARG A 403 4.71 30.62 -11.64
CA ARG A 403 4.21 29.99 -10.41
C ARG A 403 5.31 29.44 -9.48
N SER A 404 6.56 29.45 -9.95
CA SER A 404 7.67 28.90 -9.15
C SER A 404 7.88 29.57 -7.80
N PRO A 405 7.64 30.89 -7.61
CA PRO A 405 7.75 31.49 -6.29
C PRO A 405 6.81 30.85 -5.25
N GLU A 406 5.57 30.53 -5.63
CA GLU A 406 4.64 29.85 -4.71
C GLU A 406 5.05 28.42 -4.41
N LEU A 407 5.66 27.71 -5.36
CA LEU A 407 6.18 26.35 -5.12
C LEU A 407 7.23 26.35 -4.02
N CYS A 408 8.17 27.31 -4.07
CA CYS A 408 9.20 27.45 -3.05
C CYS A 408 8.60 27.93 -1.71
N ALA A 409 7.65 28.86 -1.76
CA ALA A 409 7.01 29.42 -0.58
C ALA A 409 6.21 28.38 0.21
N GLY A 410 5.68 27.35 -0.44
CA GLY A 410 4.94 26.27 0.22
C GLY A 410 5.69 25.61 1.37
N CYS A 411 7.04 25.59 1.32
CA CYS A 411 7.88 25.14 2.43
C CYS A 411 8.66 26.30 3.05
N HIS A 412 9.24 27.19 2.24
CA HIS A 412 10.15 28.22 2.74
C HIS A 412 9.47 29.43 3.39
N ALA A 413 8.14 29.55 3.29
CA ALA A 413 7.35 30.53 4.06
C ALA A 413 6.57 29.87 5.21
N ASP A 414 6.72 28.56 5.42
CA ASP A 414 6.10 27.84 6.53
C ASP A 414 6.92 28.03 7.82
N GLU A 415 6.32 28.69 8.82
CA GLU A 415 6.99 29.01 10.08
C GLU A 415 7.23 27.79 10.94
N GLU A 416 6.32 26.81 10.94
CA GLU A 416 6.49 25.58 11.70
C GLU A 416 7.68 24.80 11.12
N LEU A 417 7.67 24.57 9.81
CA LEU A 417 8.72 23.82 9.11
C LEU A 417 10.08 24.50 9.20
N MET A 418 10.19 25.78 8.85
CA MET A 418 11.47 26.48 8.77
C MET A 418 12.11 26.75 10.13
N SER A 419 11.33 26.78 11.22
CA SER A 419 11.86 26.94 12.57
C SER A 419 12.83 25.82 12.98
N HIS A 420 12.68 24.61 12.41
CA HIS A 420 13.57 23.48 12.66
C HIS A 420 14.95 23.64 12.01
N TYR A 421 15.06 24.50 10.99
CA TYR A 421 16.24 24.60 10.12
C TYR A 421 16.96 25.95 10.21
N ASP A 422 16.51 26.86 11.10
CA ASP A 422 17.03 28.23 11.23
C ASP A 422 16.97 29.01 9.90
N ILE A 423 15.93 28.74 9.09
CA ILE A 423 15.67 29.44 7.83
C ILE A 423 14.60 30.49 8.10
N SER A 424 14.82 31.72 7.61
CA SER A 424 13.84 32.80 7.76
C SER A 424 12.65 32.58 6.82
N THR A 425 11.42 32.72 7.33
CA THR A 425 10.20 32.71 6.51
C THR A 425 9.93 34.02 5.77
N ASP A 426 10.68 35.07 6.09
CA ASP A 426 10.60 36.35 5.37
C ASP A 426 11.12 36.25 3.93
N VAL A 427 11.67 35.10 3.53
CA VAL A 427 12.27 34.91 2.20
C VAL A 427 11.28 35.12 1.06
N PHE A 428 10.04 34.67 1.23
CA PHE A 428 9.01 34.89 0.22
C PHE A 428 8.61 36.36 0.18
N GLU A 429 8.17 36.93 1.31
CA GLU A 429 7.71 38.32 1.38
C GLU A 429 8.78 39.32 0.90
N THR A 430 10.04 39.14 1.28
CA THR A 430 11.13 40.00 0.83
C THR A 430 11.42 39.88 -0.67
N TYR A 431 11.18 38.71 -1.27
CA TYR A 431 11.23 38.54 -2.72
C TYR A 431 10.05 39.24 -3.40
N VAL A 432 8.82 39.05 -2.91
CA VAL A 432 7.63 39.68 -3.54
C VAL A 432 7.70 41.22 -3.44
N ASP A 433 8.26 41.75 -2.36
CA ASP A 433 8.51 43.18 -2.16
C ASP A 433 9.64 43.74 -3.05
N ASP A 434 10.46 42.87 -3.65
CA ASP A 434 11.53 43.26 -4.55
C ASP A 434 11.04 43.54 -5.98
N PHE A 435 11.89 44.16 -6.81
CA PHE A 435 11.52 44.49 -8.18
C PHE A 435 11.28 43.26 -9.07
N HIS A 436 12.04 42.18 -8.89
CA HIS A 436 11.84 40.92 -9.61
C HIS A 436 10.51 40.28 -9.21
N GLY A 437 10.29 40.04 -7.92
CA GLY A 437 9.09 39.39 -7.39
C GLY A 437 7.83 40.20 -7.66
N THR A 438 7.82 41.51 -7.35
CA THR A 438 6.68 42.39 -7.67
C THR A 438 6.31 42.30 -9.15
N THR A 439 7.31 42.30 -10.04
CA THR A 439 7.04 42.20 -11.47
C THR A 439 6.46 40.84 -11.84
N VAL A 440 7.02 39.73 -11.33
CA VAL A 440 6.51 38.37 -11.57
C VAL A 440 5.05 38.25 -11.09
N THR A 441 4.73 38.74 -9.89
CA THR A 441 3.37 38.74 -9.34
C THR A 441 2.39 39.55 -10.19
N ILE A 442 2.82 40.68 -10.76
CA ILE A 442 2.00 41.46 -11.70
C ILE A 442 1.72 40.65 -12.98
N PHE A 443 2.72 40.00 -13.56
CA PHE A 443 2.53 39.17 -14.76
C PHE A 443 1.59 38.01 -14.47
N GLN A 444 1.84 37.28 -13.38
CA GLN A 444 1.02 36.16 -12.94
C GLN A 444 -0.45 36.54 -12.70
N SER A 445 -0.71 37.72 -12.12
CA SER A 445 -2.06 38.20 -11.85
C SER A 445 -2.81 38.66 -13.11
N ASN A 446 -2.09 39.15 -14.13
CA ASN A 446 -2.70 39.61 -15.38
C ASN A 446 -2.87 38.48 -16.40
N ASP A 447 -1.77 37.79 -16.73
CA ASP A 447 -1.75 36.60 -17.58
C ASP A 447 -0.54 35.73 -17.20
N PRO A 448 -0.76 34.61 -16.49
CA PRO A 448 0.32 33.75 -16.02
C PRO A 448 1.03 33.00 -17.15
N ASN A 449 0.52 33.02 -18.38
CA ASN A 449 1.19 32.41 -19.54
C ASN A 449 2.14 33.37 -20.25
N THR A 450 2.24 34.63 -19.80
CA THR A 450 3.17 35.60 -20.38
C THR A 450 4.61 35.28 -19.93
N PRO A 451 5.56 35.05 -20.84
CA PRO A 451 6.96 34.84 -20.47
C PRO A 451 7.54 36.07 -19.77
N THR A 452 8.20 35.86 -18.63
CA THR A 452 8.91 36.90 -17.89
C THR A 452 10.42 36.66 -17.94
N ASN A 453 11.18 37.73 -18.16
CA ASN A 453 12.64 37.73 -18.05
C ASN A 453 13.14 38.20 -16.67
N LYS A 454 12.26 38.21 -15.67
CA LYS A 454 12.59 38.53 -14.28
C LYS A 454 13.10 37.28 -13.59
N ALA A 455 14.05 37.47 -12.67
CA ALA A 455 14.59 36.38 -11.89
C ALA A 455 13.52 35.80 -10.96
N VAL A 456 13.41 34.48 -10.90
CA VAL A 456 12.65 33.73 -9.91
C VAL A 456 13.61 32.95 -9.00
N CYS A 457 13.08 32.29 -7.97
CA CYS A 457 13.86 31.62 -6.93
C CYS A 457 14.97 30.73 -7.51
N TYR A 458 14.62 29.85 -8.46
CA TYR A 458 15.58 28.89 -9.04
C TYR A 458 16.63 29.53 -9.97
N ASP A 459 16.42 30.74 -10.50
CA ASP A 459 17.44 31.39 -11.33
C ASP A 459 18.67 31.78 -10.50
N CYS A 460 18.46 32.01 -9.21
CA CYS A 460 19.50 32.33 -8.23
C CYS A 460 19.95 31.11 -7.43
N HIS A 461 19.02 30.24 -7.03
CA HIS A 461 19.29 29.11 -6.12
C HIS A 461 19.69 27.81 -6.81
N GLY A 462 19.48 27.67 -8.13
CA GLY A 462 19.56 26.39 -8.82
C GLY A 462 18.19 25.75 -8.98
N VAL A 463 18.09 24.73 -9.86
CA VAL A 463 16.82 24.06 -10.18
C VAL A 463 16.75 22.72 -9.46
N HIS A 464 17.64 21.80 -9.84
CA HIS A 464 17.79 20.49 -9.20
C HIS A 464 19.09 20.43 -8.39
N ASP A 465 19.98 21.40 -8.54
CA ASP A 465 21.30 21.53 -7.92
C ASP A 465 21.31 22.60 -6.80
N ILE A 466 20.27 22.60 -5.96
CA ILE A 466 20.13 23.62 -4.91
C ILE A 466 21.16 23.36 -3.79
N HIS A 467 22.08 24.29 -3.59
CA HIS A 467 23.12 24.22 -2.56
C HIS A 467 22.81 25.09 -1.34
N ARG A 468 23.58 24.91 -0.25
CA ARG A 468 23.50 25.80 0.91
C ARG A 468 23.92 27.21 0.52
N VAL A 469 23.22 28.22 1.02
CA VAL A 469 23.45 29.62 0.67
C VAL A 469 24.85 30.12 1.09
N ASP A 470 25.39 29.56 2.17
CA ASP A 470 26.70 29.87 2.74
C ASP A 470 27.81 28.89 2.33
N ASP A 471 27.54 27.99 1.38
CA ASP A 471 28.54 27.09 0.84
C ASP A 471 29.70 27.92 0.22
N PRO A 472 30.96 27.69 0.62
CA PRO A 472 32.10 28.47 0.15
C PRO A 472 32.41 28.26 -1.34
N ASP A 473 32.06 27.11 -1.90
CA ASP A 473 32.40 26.69 -3.26
C ASP A 473 31.20 26.81 -4.22
N ALA A 474 29.99 26.54 -3.72
CA ALA A 474 28.77 26.51 -4.52
C ALA A 474 27.70 27.54 -4.11
N GLY A 475 27.92 28.27 -3.01
CA GLY A 475 26.92 29.18 -2.44
C GLY A 475 26.66 30.41 -3.30
N ILE A 476 25.43 30.92 -3.21
CA ILE A 476 24.93 32.04 -4.03
C ILE A 476 25.81 33.28 -3.89
N LYS A 477 26.28 33.57 -2.67
CA LYS A 477 27.02 34.81 -2.40
C LYS A 477 28.34 34.90 -3.19
N ALA A 478 29.04 33.78 -3.35
CA ALA A 478 30.29 33.73 -4.11
C ALA A 478 30.06 33.89 -5.62
N ASN A 479 28.92 33.39 -6.11
CA ASN A 479 28.58 33.32 -7.53
C ASN A 479 27.57 34.38 -7.98
N LEU A 480 27.17 35.30 -7.09
CA LEU A 480 26.05 36.21 -7.32
C LEU A 480 26.25 37.12 -8.53
N LEU A 481 27.46 37.65 -8.73
CA LEU A 481 27.75 38.53 -9.88
C LEU A 481 27.57 37.79 -11.20
N GLU A 482 28.03 36.54 -11.29
CA GLU A 482 27.89 35.69 -12.48
C GLU A 482 26.41 35.41 -12.75
N THR A 483 25.63 35.09 -11.70
CA THR A 483 24.18 34.92 -11.81
C THR A 483 23.51 36.21 -12.29
N CYS A 484 23.85 37.37 -11.72
CA CYS A 484 23.31 38.66 -12.15
C CYS A 484 23.66 38.98 -13.62
N HIS A 485 24.85 38.60 -14.10
CA HIS A 485 25.30 38.85 -15.47
C HIS A 485 24.47 38.16 -16.54
N ARG A 486 23.75 37.09 -16.20
CA ARG A 486 22.81 36.41 -17.11
C ARG A 486 21.76 37.39 -17.67
N CYS A 487 21.34 38.36 -16.87
CA CYS A 487 20.37 39.40 -17.25
C CYS A 487 20.96 40.81 -17.28
N HIS A 488 22.00 41.07 -16.48
CA HIS A 488 22.66 42.36 -16.32
C HIS A 488 24.14 42.30 -16.73
N PRO A 489 24.47 42.12 -18.02
CA PRO A 489 25.86 41.90 -18.47
C PRO A 489 26.80 43.09 -18.21
N GLY A 490 26.26 44.28 -17.91
CA GLY A 490 27.02 45.48 -17.54
C GLY A 490 27.19 45.69 -16.04
N ALA A 491 26.70 44.78 -15.18
CA ALA A 491 26.80 44.93 -13.74
C ALA A 491 28.26 44.84 -13.28
N THR A 492 28.64 45.69 -12.33
CA THR A 492 29.99 45.66 -11.73
C THR A 492 29.95 44.90 -10.41
N ALA A 493 31.10 44.59 -9.80
CA ALA A 493 31.14 43.90 -8.50
C ALA A 493 30.33 44.63 -7.40
N ASN A 494 30.29 45.96 -7.44
CA ASN A 494 29.51 46.75 -6.48
C ASN A 494 27.99 46.64 -6.70
N PHE A 495 27.54 46.11 -7.84
CA PHE A 495 26.12 45.90 -8.11
C PHE A 495 25.56 44.81 -7.21
N SER A 496 26.26 43.68 -7.09
CA SER A 496 25.87 42.58 -6.19
C SER A 496 25.92 42.98 -4.71
N ASP A 497 26.78 43.94 -4.33
CA ASP A 497 26.83 44.46 -2.95
C ASP A 497 25.57 45.23 -2.53
N SER A 498 24.76 45.67 -3.50
CA SER A 498 23.47 46.31 -3.23
C SER A 498 22.36 45.31 -2.88
N TRP A 499 22.58 44.02 -3.16
CA TRP A 499 21.63 42.97 -2.80
C TRP A 499 21.77 42.61 -1.32
N THR A 500 20.67 42.74 -0.59
CA THR A 500 20.63 42.58 0.87
C THR A 500 20.34 41.16 1.34
N GLY A 501 20.22 40.22 0.40
CA GLY A 501 19.68 38.88 0.67
C GLY A 501 18.18 38.92 0.97
N HIS A 502 17.66 37.77 1.39
CA HIS A 502 16.26 37.56 1.78
C HIS A 502 16.03 37.82 3.28
N HIS A 503 16.53 38.96 3.78
CA HIS A 503 16.37 39.38 5.17
C HIS A 503 15.75 40.77 5.23
N ARG A 504 14.79 40.96 6.14
CA ARG A 504 14.27 42.30 6.41
C ARG A 504 15.39 43.19 6.95
N PRO A 505 15.49 44.46 6.51
CA PRO A 505 16.44 45.40 7.06
C PRO A 505 16.30 45.51 8.58
N SER A 506 17.38 45.24 9.30
CA SER A 506 17.48 45.24 10.75
C SER A 506 18.75 45.99 11.18
N LEU A 507 18.92 46.21 12.49
CA LEU A 507 20.18 46.79 12.99
C LEU A 507 21.38 45.85 12.78
N ARG A 508 21.12 44.55 12.64
CA ARG A 508 22.13 43.52 12.36
C ARG A 508 22.35 43.38 10.86
N ASP A 509 21.27 43.38 10.09
CA ASP A 509 21.24 43.04 8.67
C ASP A 509 20.86 44.29 7.87
N ASN A 510 21.82 44.90 7.19
CA ASN A 510 21.60 46.11 6.37
C ASN A 510 21.08 47.34 7.17
N PRO A 511 21.81 47.80 8.21
CA PRO A 511 21.36 48.90 9.09
C PRO A 511 21.15 50.22 8.34
N LEU A 512 21.88 50.47 7.26
CA LEU A 512 21.69 51.65 6.42
C LEU A 512 20.31 51.64 5.75
N MET A 513 19.88 50.50 5.23
CA MET A 513 18.55 50.37 4.60
C MET A 513 17.45 50.54 5.64
N LEU A 514 17.62 50.02 6.85
CA LEU A 514 16.68 50.27 7.95
C LEU A 514 16.53 51.78 8.24
N LEU A 515 17.64 52.52 8.31
CA LEU A 515 17.61 53.97 8.52
C LEU A 515 16.92 54.71 7.39
N ILE A 516 17.17 54.33 6.14
CA ILE A 516 16.52 54.90 4.95
C ILE A 516 15.01 54.63 5.00
N THR A 517 14.59 53.40 5.33
CA THR A 517 13.19 53.03 5.46
C THR A 517 12.50 53.85 6.54
N ILE A 518 13.09 53.98 7.74
CA ILE A 518 12.55 54.80 8.83
C ILE A 518 12.44 56.27 8.40
N PHE A 519 13.45 56.79 7.70
CA PHE A 519 13.45 58.16 7.21
C PHE A 519 12.27 58.41 6.28
N TYR A 520 12.08 57.60 5.23
CA TYR A 520 10.98 57.78 4.29
C TYR A 520 9.61 57.49 4.90
N ALA A 521 9.50 56.47 5.76
CA ALA A 521 8.28 56.15 6.50
C ALA A 521 7.84 57.29 7.44
N THR A 522 8.77 58.14 7.87
CA THR A 522 8.46 59.32 8.70
C THR A 522 8.19 60.56 7.84
N VAL A 523 9.06 60.84 6.86
CA VAL A 523 9.02 62.08 6.08
C VAL A 523 7.80 62.13 5.16
N ILE A 524 7.46 61.02 4.48
CA ILE A 524 6.35 61.01 3.51
C ILE A 524 5.01 61.31 4.20
N PRO A 525 4.58 60.60 5.26
CA PRO A 525 3.31 60.88 5.92
C PRO A 525 3.29 62.27 6.57
N THR A 526 4.40 62.68 7.19
CA THR A 526 4.50 64.02 7.80
C THR A 526 4.30 65.11 6.76
N THR A 527 4.92 64.96 5.58
CA THR A 527 4.78 65.92 4.48
C THR A 527 3.35 65.92 3.94
N VAL A 528 2.75 64.74 3.73
CA VAL A 528 1.36 64.63 3.26
C VAL A 528 0.39 65.26 4.25
N VAL A 529 0.48 64.94 5.54
CA VAL A 529 -0.38 65.50 6.60
C VAL A 529 -0.23 67.02 6.66
N PHE A 530 1.00 67.53 6.60
CA PHE A 530 1.25 68.97 6.60
C PHE A 530 0.62 69.66 5.39
N LEU A 531 0.81 69.12 4.18
CA LEU A 531 0.22 69.68 2.96
C LEU A 531 -1.31 69.58 2.98
N SER A 532 -1.87 68.47 3.43
CA SER A 532 -3.32 68.29 3.60
C SER A 532 -3.90 69.29 4.61
N PHE A 533 -3.19 69.58 5.69
CA PHE A 533 -3.57 70.61 6.65
C PHE A 533 -3.58 72.00 6.00
N LEU A 534 -2.54 72.36 5.23
CA LEU A 534 -2.50 73.63 4.51
C LEU A 534 -3.68 73.77 3.53
N VAL A 535 -3.92 72.74 2.71
CA VAL A 535 -5.04 72.72 1.75
C VAL A 535 -6.38 72.79 2.47
N GLY A 536 -6.57 72.00 3.53
CA GLY A 536 -7.79 72.01 4.33
C GLY A 536 -8.04 73.37 5.00
N SER A 537 -6.99 74.04 5.46
CA SER A 537 -7.09 75.38 6.06
C SER A 537 -7.51 76.45 5.05
N ASP A 538 -7.05 76.35 3.80
CA ASP A 538 -7.45 77.28 2.74
C ASP A 538 -8.90 77.04 2.29
N ILE A 539 -9.30 75.78 2.11
CA ILE A 539 -10.70 75.41 1.83
C ILE A 539 -11.61 75.95 2.94
N TYR A 540 -11.22 75.74 4.21
CA TYR A 540 -11.97 76.24 5.35
C TYR A 540 -12.12 77.76 5.36
N ARG A 541 -11.05 78.48 5.02
CA ARG A 541 -11.05 79.94 4.89
C ARG A 541 -12.01 80.40 3.81
N GLN A 542 -11.94 79.80 2.62
CA GLN A 542 -12.85 80.10 1.50
C GLN A 542 -14.32 79.84 1.86
N MET A 543 -14.62 78.72 2.53
CA MET A 543 -15.99 78.40 2.98
C MET A 543 -16.55 79.41 3.98
N ARG A 544 -15.69 80.07 4.77
CA ARG A 544 -16.09 81.13 5.72
C ARG A 544 -16.20 82.51 5.07
N GLY A 545 -16.04 82.62 3.75
CA GLY A 545 -16.20 83.86 3.00
C GLY A 545 -15.17 84.94 3.35
N ARG A 546 -13.93 84.53 3.70
CA ARG A 546 -12.81 85.41 4.05
C ARG A 546 -11.66 85.31 3.07
#